data_AF-A0A2P9CNS8-F1
#
_entry.id   AF-A0A2P9CNS8-F1
#
_cell.length_a   1.000
_cell.length_b   1.000
_cell.length_c   1.000
_cell.angle_alpha   90.00
_cell.angle_beta   90.00
_cell.angle_gamma   90.00
#
_symmetry.space_group_name_H-M   'P 1'
#
loop_
_entity.id
_entity.type
_entity.pdbx_description
1 polymer ?
#
loop_
_entity_poly.entity_id
_entity_poly.type
_entity_poly.pdbx_seq_one_letter_code
_entity_poly.pdbx_strand_id
1 'polypeptide(L)'
;MLVRFRKCGQTNIFRSISNIRKIYNEGNNLKKNRDVERKEKIIILGSGWGGFNFLLNIDFKKYDVTLISPRNYFTFTPLLPCLCSGTLSVNVCTESIRNFLRKKNGYTGNYLQLECTDVFYEDKYINCIDVENNKVKLFYDYLIIAVGAKTNTFNINGVDKYAYFVKDIDDALKIRRKFLDNLEKCTLPNISNEEKKNMLHVAVVGGGPTGVEVTAEFADFINREVKINYKEIFNFISISIIEGGNNLLPTFTQNISDFTKNNFHNLNINVLTNYYVIDVDKHNFYIQSSVNKNEKKKLSYGLLIWASGLAQTSLIKNFLKKIPQQVNNPILNVDEKLRVIGIPSNNIYAIGDCKKIQPKLLHEHTNEIIKILTGNKLTSEALKLKHSELTKTFPQLSVSKWDYEKNKKGEMTPQQFHDYLYQIDKNYKSPTPTAQNAKQEAYYLSNIFNNFLNTNQKFNIPSFIEKWKGSLAYIGNHQVVADLPYYELKGGRFSSTFWKAVYIQLLLSWKSRFHFFFDFIKTKWYGRPFIK
;
A
#
# COMPACT_ATOMS: atom_id res chain seq x y z
N MET A 1 91.97 -25.36 -1.18
CA MET A 1 90.99 -25.99 -0.27
C MET A 1 89.90 -26.64 -1.12
N LEU A 2 89.57 -27.89 -0.82
CA LEU A 2 88.80 -28.87 -1.60
C LEU A 2 87.36 -28.47 -2.00
N VAL A 3 86.93 -28.98 -3.19
CA VAL A 3 85.60 -29.63 -3.47
C VAL A 3 84.40 -28.66 -3.71
N ARG A 4 83.50 -28.77 -4.70
CA ARG A 4 83.00 -29.85 -5.60
C ARG A 4 82.22 -29.22 -6.78
N PHE A 5 82.35 -29.77 -7.98
CA PHE A 5 81.31 -29.70 -9.03
C PHE A 5 80.18 -30.69 -8.68
N ARG A 6 78.90 -30.31 -8.83
CA ARG A 6 77.80 -31.27 -9.06
C ARG A 6 76.69 -30.71 -9.94
N LYS A 7 76.44 -31.46 -11.03
CA LYS A 7 75.27 -31.46 -11.91
C LYS A 7 73.96 -31.50 -11.12
N CYS A 8 72.96 -30.71 -11.53
CA CYS A 8 71.55 -31.11 -11.38
C CYS A 8 70.63 -30.33 -12.35
N GLY A 9 70.67 -30.70 -13.63
CA GLY A 9 69.62 -30.39 -14.59
C GLY A 9 68.92 -31.69 -14.95
N GLN A 10 67.76 -31.97 -14.33
CA GLN A 10 66.67 -32.84 -14.84
C GLN A 10 65.58 -33.12 -13.78
N THR A 11 65.76 -32.81 -12.50
CA THR A 11 64.77 -33.12 -11.44
C THR A 11 63.66 -32.08 -11.23
N ASN A 12 63.79 -30.86 -11.76
CA ASN A 12 62.77 -29.81 -11.61
C ASN A 12 61.65 -29.84 -12.67
N ILE A 13 61.89 -30.46 -13.83
CA ILE A 13 60.86 -30.55 -14.89
C ILE A 13 59.80 -31.60 -14.53
N PHE A 14 60.19 -32.74 -13.95
CA PHE A 14 59.23 -33.78 -13.55
C PHE A 14 58.32 -33.35 -12.37
N ARG A 15 58.82 -32.53 -11.42
CA ARG A 15 58.00 -31.97 -10.34
C ARG A 15 57.00 -30.90 -10.81
N SER A 16 57.36 -30.14 -11.85
CA SER A 16 56.44 -29.17 -12.46
C SER A 16 55.31 -29.90 -13.22
N ILE A 17 55.64 -30.96 -13.96
CA ILE A 17 54.66 -31.74 -14.72
C ILE A 17 53.74 -32.57 -13.81
N SER A 18 54.23 -33.09 -12.68
CA SER A 18 53.37 -33.78 -11.70
C SER A 18 52.38 -32.83 -11.00
N ASN A 19 52.80 -31.60 -10.71
CA ASN A 19 51.91 -30.58 -10.14
C ASN A 19 50.90 -30.06 -11.16
N ILE A 20 51.28 -29.94 -12.44
CA ILE A 20 50.34 -29.58 -13.51
C ILE A 20 49.31 -30.69 -13.73
N ARG A 21 49.71 -31.98 -13.72
CA ARG A 21 48.73 -33.11 -13.79
C ARG A 21 47.82 -33.18 -12.56
N LYS A 22 48.31 -32.81 -11.36
CA LYS A 22 47.47 -32.76 -10.16
C LYS A 22 46.47 -31.60 -10.21
N ILE A 23 46.88 -30.43 -10.71
CA ILE A 23 46.00 -29.27 -10.95
C ILE A 23 45.01 -29.55 -12.10
N TYR A 24 45.42 -30.28 -13.14
CA TYR A 24 44.53 -30.67 -14.25
C TYR A 24 43.54 -31.76 -13.84
N ASN A 25 43.95 -32.70 -12.96
CA ASN A 25 43.07 -33.75 -12.44
C ASN A 25 42.18 -33.27 -11.28
N GLU A 26 42.60 -32.30 -10.47
CA GLU A 26 41.74 -31.58 -9.52
C GLU A 26 40.77 -30.63 -10.25
N GLY A 27 41.21 -30.01 -11.35
CA GLY A 27 40.37 -29.22 -12.25
C GLY A 27 39.32 -30.05 -13.02
N ASN A 28 39.61 -31.32 -13.33
CA ASN A 28 38.68 -32.24 -13.98
C ASN A 28 37.78 -33.01 -13.00
N ASN A 29 38.16 -33.17 -11.72
CA ASN A 29 37.26 -33.69 -10.68
C ASN A 29 36.35 -32.61 -10.07
N LEU A 30 36.61 -31.32 -10.31
CA LEU A 30 35.68 -30.22 -10.00
C LEU A 30 34.61 -30.00 -11.08
N LYS A 31 34.70 -30.71 -12.22
CA LYS A 31 33.72 -30.72 -13.31
C LYS A 31 32.85 -31.99 -13.33
N LYS A 32 32.56 -32.55 -12.14
CA LYS A 32 31.48 -33.53 -11.96
C LYS A 32 30.37 -32.91 -11.12
N ASN A 33 29.29 -32.53 -11.81
CA ASN A 33 27.94 -32.30 -11.32
C ASN A 33 27.79 -31.49 -10.02
N ARG A 34 27.86 -30.17 -10.16
CA ARG A 34 26.79 -29.34 -9.60
C ARG A 34 26.07 -28.73 -10.79
N ASP A 35 25.03 -29.40 -11.27
CA ASP A 35 23.92 -28.67 -11.89
C ASP A 35 23.48 -27.67 -10.83
N VAL A 36 24.02 -26.45 -10.86
CA VAL A 36 23.46 -25.35 -10.09
C VAL A 36 22.13 -25.10 -10.77
N GLU A 37 21.09 -25.77 -10.30
CA GLU A 37 19.72 -25.56 -10.73
C GLU A 37 19.50 -24.06 -10.87
N ARG A 38 19.18 -23.64 -12.09
CA ARG A 38 18.87 -22.24 -12.37
C ARG A 38 17.71 -21.88 -11.44
N LYS A 39 17.95 -20.93 -10.54
CA LYS A 39 16.89 -20.41 -9.66
C LYS A 39 15.77 -19.84 -10.52
N GLU A 40 14.53 -20.18 -10.16
CA GLU A 40 13.35 -19.57 -10.75
C GLU A 40 13.36 -18.06 -10.49
N LYS A 41 13.06 -17.30 -11.54
CA LYS A 41 13.10 -15.85 -11.53
C LYS A 41 11.74 -15.26 -11.14
N ILE A 42 11.73 -14.50 -10.05
CA ILE A 42 10.57 -13.75 -9.59
C ILE A 42 10.75 -12.29 -9.94
N ILE A 43 9.84 -11.73 -10.75
CA ILE A 43 9.74 -10.28 -10.95
C ILE A 43 8.64 -9.74 -10.03
N ILE A 44 8.98 -8.70 -9.27
CA ILE A 44 8.04 -7.93 -8.44
C ILE A 44 7.83 -6.57 -9.08
N LEU A 45 6.60 -6.21 -9.43
CA LEU A 45 6.26 -4.88 -9.95
C LEU A 45 5.73 -3.98 -8.84
N GLY A 46 6.46 -2.90 -8.54
CA GLY A 46 6.08 -1.89 -7.57
C GLY A 46 6.85 -1.97 -6.25
N SER A 47 7.32 -0.81 -5.78
CA SER A 47 8.03 -0.62 -4.50
C SER A 47 7.11 -0.09 -3.39
N GLY A 48 5.81 -0.43 -3.44
CA GLY A 48 4.80 -0.04 -2.44
C GLY A 48 4.71 -1.03 -1.28
N TRP A 49 3.64 -0.93 -0.47
CA TRP A 49 3.39 -1.81 0.66
C TRP A 49 3.42 -3.30 0.31
N GLY A 50 2.78 -3.70 -0.80
CA GLY A 50 2.81 -5.09 -1.24
C GLY A 50 4.20 -5.55 -1.67
N GLY A 51 4.73 -4.95 -2.74
CA GLY A 51 5.99 -5.40 -3.34
C GLY A 51 7.21 -5.29 -2.41
N PHE A 52 7.30 -4.23 -1.60
CA PHE A 52 8.41 -4.08 -0.65
C PHE A 52 8.32 -5.10 0.49
N ASN A 53 7.14 -5.34 1.10
CA ASN A 53 7.04 -6.35 2.16
C ASN A 53 7.23 -7.77 1.60
N PHE A 54 6.89 -8.03 0.33
CA PHE A 54 7.19 -9.30 -0.32
C PHE A 54 8.71 -9.46 -0.46
N LEU A 55 9.42 -8.43 -0.94
CA LEU A 55 10.89 -8.41 -1.03
C LEU A 55 11.57 -8.65 0.33
N LEU A 56 11.05 -8.04 1.40
CA LEU A 56 11.59 -8.23 2.76
C LEU A 56 11.55 -9.70 3.19
N ASN A 57 10.52 -10.45 2.79
CA ASN A 57 10.25 -11.79 3.32
C ASN A 57 10.64 -12.96 2.39
N ILE A 58 10.69 -12.76 1.06
CA ILE A 58 11.04 -13.81 0.07
C ILE A 58 12.48 -14.32 0.21
N ASP A 59 12.72 -15.61 0.07
CA ASP A 59 14.05 -16.21 0.23
C ASP A 59 14.92 -16.10 -1.03
N PHE A 60 15.89 -15.17 -1.02
CA PHE A 60 16.87 -14.99 -2.11
C PHE A 60 17.80 -16.20 -2.32
N LYS A 61 17.85 -17.15 -1.38
CA LYS A 61 18.54 -18.41 -1.60
C LYS A 61 17.77 -19.30 -2.59
N LYS A 62 16.44 -19.30 -2.52
CA LYS A 62 15.57 -20.16 -3.34
C LYS A 62 15.26 -19.57 -4.71
N TYR A 63 15.17 -18.24 -4.80
CA TYR A 63 14.72 -17.55 -6.00
C TYR A 63 15.71 -16.47 -6.46
N ASP A 64 15.76 -16.21 -7.76
CA ASP A 64 16.35 -14.99 -8.32
C ASP A 64 15.28 -13.90 -8.34
N VAL A 65 15.40 -12.92 -7.44
CA VAL A 65 14.35 -11.91 -7.21
C VAL A 65 14.77 -10.57 -7.77
N THR A 66 13.95 -10.00 -8.65
CA THR A 66 14.12 -8.65 -9.19
C THR A 66 12.90 -7.79 -8.90
N LEU A 67 13.07 -6.71 -8.14
CA LEU A 67 12.04 -5.68 -7.98
C LEU A 67 12.18 -4.63 -9.08
N ILE A 68 11.07 -4.30 -9.74
CA ILE A 68 10.98 -3.30 -10.79
C ILE A 68 9.97 -2.23 -10.37
N SER A 69 10.41 -0.98 -10.32
CA SER A 69 9.56 0.16 -10.01
C SER A 69 10.23 1.45 -10.48
N PRO A 70 9.51 2.44 -11.02
CA PRO A 70 10.10 3.75 -11.33
C PRO A 70 10.57 4.47 -10.06
N ARG A 71 10.07 4.06 -8.89
CA ARG A 71 10.41 4.61 -7.58
C ARG A 71 11.41 3.72 -6.84
N ASN A 72 12.61 4.22 -6.58
CA ASN A 72 13.71 3.47 -5.94
C ASN A 72 13.67 3.45 -4.40
N TYR A 73 12.57 3.92 -3.82
CA TYR A 73 12.28 3.88 -2.39
C TYR A 73 10.86 3.36 -2.13
N PHE A 74 10.66 2.81 -0.95
CA PHE A 74 9.35 2.56 -0.35
C PHE A 74 8.84 3.81 0.35
N THR A 75 7.55 4.08 0.25
CA THR A 75 6.86 5.20 0.91
C THR A 75 5.97 4.67 2.04
N PHE A 76 6.23 5.09 3.27
CA PHE A 76 5.39 4.83 4.43
C PHE A 76 4.18 5.78 4.42
N THR A 77 3.21 5.44 3.56
CA THR A 77 2.07 6.31 3.22
C THR A 77 1.26 6.87 4.40
N PRO A 78 1.07 6.17 5.54
CA PRO A 78 0.29 6.72 6.66
C PRO A 78 0.88 7.99 7.29
N LEU A 79 2.17 8.30 7.07
CA LEU A 79 2.83 9.48 7.64
C LEU A 79 3.00 10.62 6.63
N LEU A 80 2.48 10.47 5.40
CA LEU A 80 2.49 11.55 4.40
C LEU A 80 1.78 12.83 4.88
N PRO A 81 0.64 12.77 5.60
CA PRO A 81 0.03 13.99 6.14
C PRO A 81 0.97 14.81 7.04
N CYS A 82 1.79 14.15 7.86
CA CYS A 82 2.79 14.81 8.70
C CYS A 82 3.90 15.49 7.88
N LEU A 83 4.16 15.01 6.67
CA LEU A 83 5.16 15.61 5.77
C LEU A 83 4.62 16.90 5.12
N CYS A 84 3.31 17.01 4.88
CA CYS A 84 2.67 18.23 4.36
C CYS A 84 2.86 19.44 5.30
N SER A 85 2.81 19.23 6.62
CA SER A 85 3.04 20.28 7.63
C SER A 85 4.51 20.39 8.05
N GLY A 86 5.33 19.36 7.80
CA GLY A 86 6.71 19.27 8.29
C GLY A 86 6.82 18.81 9.74
N THR A 87 5.76 18.22 10.30
CA THR A 87 5.80 17.54 11.61
C THR A 87 6.82 16.40 11.60
N LEU A 88 6.92 15.66 10.49
CA LEU A 88 7.90 14.62 10.24
C LEU A 88 8.66 14.88 8.93
N SER A 89 9.87 14.35 8.83
CA SER A 89 10.76 14.46 7.67
C SER A 89 10.62 13.30 6.69
N VAL A 90 11.19 13.48 5.49
CA VAL A 90 11.26 12.44 4.44
C VAL A 90 11.96 11.17 4.96
N ASN A 91 12.95 11.30 5.83
CA ASN A 91 13.69 10.19 6.40
C ASN A 91 12.84 9.26 7.26
N VAL A 92 11.71 9.72 7.81
CA VAL A 92 10.75 8.88 8.53
C VAL A 92 9.84 8.13 7.55
N CYS A 93 9.52 8.78 6.44
CA CYS A 93 8.51 8.32 5.49
C CYS A 93 9.06 7.42 4.39
N THR A 94 10.38 7.18 4.33
CA THR A 94 11.01 6.47 3.20
C THR A 94 12.02 5.41 3.61
N GLU A 95 12.15 4.38 2.75
CA GLU A 95 13.21 3.36 2.81
C GLU A 95 13.78 3.13 1.40
N SER A 96 15.08 3.31 1.20
CA SER A 96 15.71 3.02 -0.10
C SER A 96 15.71 1.52 -0.37
N ILE A 97 15.21 1.09 -1.53
CA ILE A 97 15.06 -0.35 -1.84
C ILE A 97 16.41 -1.09 -1.79
N ARG A 98 17.47 -0.45 -2.28
CA ARG A 98 18.83 -1.05 -2.32
C ARG A 98 19.37 -1.42 -0.93
N ASN A 99 18.92 -0.76 0.14
CA ASN A 99 19.32 -1.09 1.51
C ASN A 99 18.83 -2.48 1.97
N PHE A 100 17.85 -3.06 1.27
CA PHE A 100 17.20 -4.32 1.65
C PHE A 100 17.47 -5.45 0.65
N LEU A 101 18.33 -5.23 -0.34
CA LEU A 101 18.67 -6.24 -1.36
C LEU A 101 19.68 -7.27 -0.90
N ARG A 102 20.48 -6.99 0.15
CA ARG A 102 21.44 -7.95 0.71
C ARG A 102 20.89 -8.52 2.02
N LYS A 103 20.55 -9.81 2.03
CA LYS A 103 20.11 -10.50 3.25
C LYS A 103 21.30 -11.00 4.07
N LYS A 104 21.06 -11.23 5.37
CA LYS A 104 22.09 -11.70 6.31
C LYS A 104 22.73 -13.05 5.91
N ASN A 105 21.99 -13.85 5.15
CA ASN A 105 22.46 -15.15 4.63
C ASN A 105 23.39 -15.04 3.40
N GLY A 106 23.80 -13.83 3.00
CA GLY A 106 24.75 -13.57 1.92
C GLY A 106 24.13 -13.52 0.51
N TYR A 107 22.88 -13.97 0.34
CA TYR A 107 22.20 -13.91 -0.94
C TYR A 107 21.61 -12.52 -1.20
N THR A 108 21.62 -12.12 -2.48
CA THR A 108 21.18 -10.80 -2.92
C THR A 108 19.99 -10.88 -3.86
N GLY A 109 19.08 -9.91 -3.75
CA GLY A 109 18.09 -9.59 -4.77
C GLY A 109 18.56 -8.43 -5.66
N ASN A 110 17.77 -8.14 -6.68
CA ASN A 110 18.04 -7.10 -7.67
C ASN A 110 16.96 -6.02 -7.66
N TYR A 111 17.33 -4.81 -8.09
CA TYR A 111 16.39 -3.71 -8.31
C TYR A 111 16.70 -2.99 -9.62
N LEU A 112 15.67 -2.79 -10.43
CA LEU A 112 15.71 -2.00 -11.67
C LEU A 112 14.73 -0.84 -11.57
N GLN A 113 15.21 0.37 -11.88
CA GLN A 113 14.40 1.57 -11.90
C GLN A 113 13.72 1.72 -13.27
N LEU A 114 12.65 0.96 -13.48
CA LEU A 114 11.88 0.92 -14.72
C LEU A 114 10.38 0.99 -14.40
N GLU A 115 9.61 1.55 -15.32
CA GLU A 115 8.15 1.46 -15.32
C GLU A 115 7.71 0.31 -16.24
N CYS A 116 6.92 -0.62 -15.72
CA CYS A 116 6.34 -1.70 -16.53
C CYS A 116 5.15 -1.16 -17.34
N THR A 117 5.17 -1.37 -18.65
CA THR A 117 4.16 -0.86 -19.58
C THR A 117 3.23 -1.96 -20.08
N ASP A 118 3.73 -3.19 -20.20
CA ASP A 118 2.98 -4.33 -20.71
C ASP A 118 3.41 -5.67 -20.08
N VAL A 119 2.45 -6.56 -19.93
CA VAL A 119 2.65 -7.97 -19.54
C VAL A 119 2.23 -8.87 -20.71
N PHE A 120 3.04 -9.90 -20.99
CA PHE A 120 2.79 -10.95 -21.98
C PHE A 120 2.80 -12.28 -21.25
N TYR A 121 1.61 -12.75 -20.85
CA TYR A 121 1.48 -13.89 -19.93
C TYR A 121 1.77 -15.25 -20.59
N GLU A 122 1.54 -15.38 -21.89
CA GLU A 122 1.80 -16.63 -22.65
C GLU A 122 3.30 -16.88 -22.79
N ASP A 123 4.04 -15.84 -23.21
CA ASP A 123 5.49 -15.88 -23.42
C ASP A 123 6.31 -15.59 -22.15
N LYS A 124 5.65 -15.32 -21.02
CA LYS A 124 6.24 -15.05 -19.70
C LYS A 124 7.30 -13.94 -19.69
N TYR A 125 6.96 -12.79 -20.27
CA TYR A 125 7.80 -11.59 -20.18
C TYR A 125 6.99 -10.31 -19.97
N ILE A 126 7.71 -9.26 -19.57
CA ILE A 126 7.18 -7.90 -19.46
C ILE A 126 8.02 -6.96 -20.33
N ASN A 127 7.37 -5.90 -20.81
CA ASN A 127 8.06 -4.73 -21.34
C ASN A 127 8.06 -3.63 -20.30
N CYS A 128 9.19 -2.95 -20.19
CA CYS A 128 9.37 -1.80 -19.33
C CYS A 128 10.05 -0.67 -20.10
N ILE A 129 9.99 0.52 -19.52
CA ILE A 129 10.72 1.70 -19.98
C ILE A 129 11.53 2.28 -18.82
N ASP A 130 12.70 2.85 -19.13
CA ASP A 130 13.44 3.69 -18.18
C ASP A 130 12.95 5.15 -18.22
N VAL A 131 13.63 6.03 -17.49
CA VAL A 131 13.31 7.48 -17.43
C VAL A 131 13.54 8.21 -18.77
N GLU A 132 14.30 7.62 -19.70
CA GLU A 132 14.58 8.15 -21.03
C GLU A 132 13.67 7.52 -22.11
N ASN A 133 12.70 6.69 -21.71
CA ASN A 133 11.81 5.91 -22.57
C ASN A 133 12.50 4.79 -23.38
N ASN A 134 13.71 4.37 -23.00
CA ASN A 134 14.35 3.21 -23.61
C ASN A 134 13.60 1.93 -23.20
N LYS A 135 13.28 1.08 -24.18
CA LYS A 135 12.53 -0.17 -23.95
C LYS A 135 13.43 -1.27 -23.40
N VAL A 136 12.95 -1.96 -22.37
CA VAL A 136 13.62 -3.12 -21.76
C VAL A 136 12.64 -4.29 -21.70
N LYS A 137 13.03 -5.44 -22.25
CA LYS A 137 12.27 -6.69 -22.20
C LYS A 137 12.85 -7.62 -21.13
N LEU A 138 12.01 -8.13 -20.23
CA LEU A 138 12.45 -8.97 -19.11
C LEU A 138 11.57 -10.22 -18.97
N PHE A 139 12.18 -11.39 -19.01
CA PHE A 139 11.52 -12.67 -18.75
C PHE A 139 11.38 -12.96 -17.26
N TYR A 140 10.34 -13.71 -16.89
CA TYR A 140 10.06 -14.18 -15.53
C TYR A 140 9.59 -15.63 -15.52
N ASP A 141 9.83 -16.33 -14.41
CA ASP A 141 9.17 -17.61 -14.12
C ASP A 141 7.88 -17.34 -13.33
N TYR A 142 7.94 -16.40 -12.37
CA TYR A 142 6.78 -15.87 -11.64
C TYR A 142 6.73 -14.34 -11.64
N LEU A 143 5.52 -13.78 -11.74
CA LEU A 143 5.27 -12.34 -11.73
C LEU A 143 4.38 -11.96 -10.53
N ILE A 144 4.84 -11.01 -9.71
CA ILE A 144 4.09 -10.45 -8.59
C ILE A 144 3.73 -9.01 -8.92
N ILE A 145 2.45 -8.74 -9.22
CA ILE A 145 1.94 -7.42 -9.56
C ILE A 145 1.51 -6.70 -8.27
N ALA A 146 2.24 -5.65 -7.90
CA ALA A 146 2.01 -4.85 -6.68
C ALA A 146 2.10 -3.35 -6.97
N VAL A 147 1.64 -2.93 -8.15
CA VAL A 147 1.73 -1.54 -8.67
C VAL A 147 0.77 -0.55 -8.02
N GLY A 148 -0.08 -1.03 -7.09
CA GLY A 148 -1.03 -0.20 -6.36
C GLY A 148 -2.10 0.43 -7.26
N ALA A 149 -2.51 1.64 -6.91
CA ALA A 149 -3.52 2.42 -7.62
C ALA A 149 -3.09 3.90 -7.68
N LYS A 150 -3.57 4.62 -8.69
CA LYS A 150 -3.37 6.07 -8.84
C LYS A 150 -4.54 6.86 -8.27
N THR A 151 -4.37 8.17 -8.10
CA THR A 151 -5.46 9.07 -7.69
C THR A 151 -6.56 9.08 -8.76
N ASN A 152 -7.82 9.13 -8.32
CA ASN A 152 -8.97 9.28 -9.21
C ASN A 152 -9.53 10.70 -9.11
N THR A 153 -9.54 11.41 -10.23
CA THR A 153 -10.17 12.73 -10.36
C THR A 153 -11.65 12.65 -10.67
N PHE A 154 -12.18 11.43 -10.89
CA PHE A 154 -13.56 11.18 -11.33
C PHE A 154 -13.92 11.90 -12.64
N ASN A 155 -12.90 12.25 -13.43
CA ASN A 155 -13.02 13.09 -14.62
C ASN A 155 -13.63 14.48 -14.34
N ILE A 156 -13.53 14.97 -13.10
CA ILE A 156 -13.94 16.31 -12.73
C ILE A 156 -12.96 17.29 -13.36
N ASN A 157 -13.50 18.23 -14.14
CA ASN A 157 -12.70 19.19 -14.89
C ASN A 157 -11.79 20.01 -13.94
N GLY A 158 -10.54 20.21 -14.39
CA GLY A 158 -9.53 21.00 -13.70
C GLY A 158 -8.83 20.35 -12.49
N VAL A 159 -9.33 19.24 -11.94
CA VAL A 159 -8.69 18.59 -10.77
C VAL A 159 -7.26 18.17 -11.08
N ASP A 160 -7.01 17.44 -12.17
CA ASP A 160 -5.66 17.02 -12.57
C ASP A 160 -4.72 18.20 -12.87
N LYS A 161 -5.27 19.39 -13.20
CA LYS A 161 -4.51 20.57 -13.60
C LYS A 161 -4.16 21.48 -12.42
N TYR A 162 -5.06 21.61 -11.44
CA TYR A 162 -4.95 22.64 -10.40
C TYR A 162 -4.93 22.10 -8.97
N ALA A 163 -5.33 20.85 -8.74
CA ALA A 163 -5.28 20.24 -7.41
C ALA A 163 -3.94 19.54 -7.15
N TYR A 164 -3.58 19.43 -5.88
CA TYR A 164 -2.42 18.67 -5.43
C TYR A 164 -2.91 17.34 -4.83
N PHE A 165 -2.34 16.23 -5.28
CA PHE A 165 -2.62 14.90 -4.71
C PHE A 165 -1.81 14.66 -3.43
N VAL A 166 -2.15 13.61 -2.68
CA VAL A 166 -1.42 13.17 -1.48
C VAL A 166 -1.15 11.67 -1.56
N LYS A 167 -0.36 11.25 -2.55
CA LYS A 167 -0.11 9.82 -2.83
C LYS A 167 1.34 9.40 -2.60
N ASP A 168 2.29 10.30 -2.77
CA ASP A 168 3.72 10.03 -2.57
C ASP A 168 4.45 11.16 -1.83
N ILE A 169 5.77 11.02 -1.67
CA ILE A 169 6.65 12.00 -1.02
C ILE A 169 6.64 13.34 -1.75
N ASP A 170 6.81 13.32 -3.07
CA ASP A 170 6.88 14.53 -3.91
C ASP A 170 5.60 15.35 -3.83
N ASP A 171 4.44 14.69 -3.80
CA ASP A 171 3.14 15.29 -3.59
C ASP A 171 3.08 16.10 -2.28
N ALA A 172 3.46 15.48 -1.16
CA ALA A 172 3.44 16.12 0.16
C ALA A 172 4.41 17.31 0.23
N LEU A 173 5.59 17.21 -0.38
CA LEU A 173 6.56 18.29 -0.45
C LEU A 173 6.06 19.46 -1.33
N LYS A 174 5.41 19.17 -2.46
CA LYS A 174 4.78 20.17 -3.34
C LYS A 174 3.66 20.91 -2.63
N ILE A 175 2.81 20.20 -1.90
CA ILE A 175 1.75 20.78 -1.05
C ILE A 175 2.35 21.75 -0.04
N ARG A 176 3.35 21.29 0.71
CA ARG A 176 4.04 22.09 1.72
C ARG A 176 4.65 23.36 1.11
N ARG A 177 5.42 23.20 0.03
CA ARG A 177 6.05 24.32 -0.68
C ARG A 177 5.02 25.33 -1.18
N LYS A 178 3.92 24.86 -1.78
CA LYS A 178 2.85 25.73 -2.27
C LYS A 178 2.21 26.55 -1.15
N PHE A 179 1.95 25.93 0.00
CA PHE A 179 1.43 26.64 1.16
C PHE A 179 2.40 27.73 1.65
N LEU A 180 3.68 27.39 1.79
CA LEU A 180 4.72 28.33 2.22
C LEU A 180 4.92 29.47 1.20
N ASP A 181 4.88 29.18 -0.09
CA ASP A 181 4.93 30.20 -1.16
C ASP A 181 3.73 31.16 -1.09
N ASN A 182 2.53 30.66 -0.76
CA ASN A 182 1.36 31.51 -0.56
C ASN A 182 1.51 32.43 0.67
N LEU A 183 2.10 31.94 1.76
CA LEU A 183 2.39 32.77 2.95
C LEU A 183 3.32 33.92 2.59
N GLU A 184 4.47 33.63 1.98
CA GLU A 184 5.44 34.64 1.56
C GLU A 184 4.81 35.69 0.63
N LYS A 185 4.04 35.24 -0.36
CA LYS A 185 3.39 36.14 -1.30
C LYS A 185 2.36 37.04 -0.62
N CYS A 186 1.63 36.55 0.39
CA CYS A 186 0.63 37.33 1.11
C CYS A 186 1.22 38.34 2.12
N THR A 187 2.51 38.25 2.42
CA THR A 187 3.24 39.25 3.23
C THR A 187 3.62 40.49 2.42
N LEU A 188 3.60 40.41 1.08
CA LEU A 188 3.96 41.54 0.22
C LEU A 188 2.95 42.70 0.36
N PRO A 189 3.41 43.96 0.27
CA PRO A 189 2.57 45.15 0.49
C PRO A 189 1.56 45.39 -0.64
N ASN A 190 1.75 44.76 -1.80
CA ASN A 190 0.92 44.94 -3.00
C ASN A 190 -0.28 43.97 -3.07
N ILE A 191 -0.58 43.24 -2.00
CA ILE A 191 -1.70 42.29 -1.95
C ILE A 191 -2.78 42.81 -1.02
N SER A 192 -4.01 42.93 -1.53
CA SER A 192 -5.17 43.37 -0.76
C SER A 192 -5.63 42.31 0.26
N ASN A 193 -6.33 42.73 1.31
CA ASN A 193 -6.84 41.79 2.33
C ASN A 193 -7.80 40.73 1.75
N GLU A 194 -8.57 41.06 0.70
CA GLU A 194 -9.45 40.11 0.04
C GLU A 194 -8.67 39.05 -0.75
N GLU A 195 -7.63 39.47 -1.47
CA GLU A 195 -6.72 38.53 -2.14
C GLU A 195 -5.99 37.63 -1.14
N LYS A 196 -5.58 38.16 0.02
CA LYS A 196 -4.98 37.36 1.10
C LYS A 196 -5.96 36.27 1.57
N LYS A 197 -7.23 36.59 1.82
CA LYS A 197 -8.24 35.60 2.21
C LYS A 197 -8.40 34.50 1.17
N ASN A 198 -8.43 34.86 -0.11
CA ASN A 198 -8.55 33.90 -1.22
C ASN A 198 -7.30 33.00 -1.33
N MET A 199 -6.11 33.59 -1.26
CA MET A 199 -4.83 32.88 -1.39
C MET A 199 -4.46 32.03 -0.17
N LEU A 200 -4.96 32.38 1.00
CA LEU A 200 -4.71 31.68 2.26
C LEU A 200 -5.85 30.75 2.67
N HIS A 201 -6.81 30.52 1.77
CA HIS A 201 -7.77 29.43 1.92
C HIS A 201 -7.19 28.12 1.39
N VAL A 202 -7.04 27.15 2.30
CA VAL A 202 -6.66 25.76 2.02
C VAL A 202 -7.93 24.91 1.97
N ALA A 203 -8.21 24.30 0.82
CA ALA A 203 -9.33 23.40 0.62
C ALA A 203 -8.84 21.96 0.51
N VAL A 204 -9.36 21.05 1.33
CA VAL A 204 -9.04 19.61 1.32
C VAL A 204 -10.26 18.81 0.92
N VAL A 205 -10.17 18.06 -0.17
CA VAL A 205 -11.27 17.27 -0.72
C VAL A 205 -11.12 15.80 -0.32
N GLY A 206 -12.12 15.31 0.43
CA GLY A 206 -12.20 13.95 0.95
C GLY A 206 -12.18 13.91 2.48
N GLY A 207 -13.25 13.39 3.10
CA GLY A 207 -13.39 13.20 4.54
C GLY A 207 -12.86 11.87 5.06
N GLY A 208 -12.13 11.10 4.25
CA GLY A 208 -11.42 9.89 4.70
C GLY A 208 -10.19 10.20 5.56
N PRO A 209 -9.48 9.17 6.07
CA PRO A 209 -8.33 9.36 6.98
C PRO A 209 -7.28 10.33 6.45
N THR A 210 -6.87 10.20 5.18
CA THR A 210 -5.85 11.07 4.58
C THR A 210 -6.27 12.53 4.57
N GLY A 211 -7.49 12.86 4.14
CA GLY A 211 -7.96 14.24 4.08
C GLY A 211 -8.14 14.85 5.47
N VAL A 212 -8.65 14.07 6.43
CA VAL A 212 -8.77 14.47 7.84
C VAL A 212 -7.38 14.75 8.43
N GLU A 213 -6.42 13.84 8.29
CA GLU A 213 -5.07 14.02 8.85
C GLU A 213 -4.33 15.19 8.22
N VAL A 214 -4.45 15.41 6.89
CA VAL A 214 -3.85 16.58 6.22
C VAL A 214 -4.45 17.89 6.76
N THR A 215 -5.78 17.93 6.89
CA THR A 215 -6.49 19.11 7.42
C THR A 215 -6.05 19.41 8.85
N ALA A 216 -5.96 18.38 9.70
CA ALA A 216 -5.50 18.47 11.08
C ALA A 216 -4.05 18.97 11.20
N GLU A 217 -3.15 18.41 10.39
CA GLU A 217 -1.73 18.78 10.37
C GLU A 217 -1.52 20.24 9.95
N PHE A 218 -2.27 20.72 8.94
CA PHE A 218 -2.27 22.13 8.57
C PHE A 218 -2.84 23.01 9.67
N ALA A 219 -3.96 22.62 10.29
CA ALA A 219 -4.56 23.39 11.39
C ALA A 219 -3.58 23.59 12.54
N ASP A 220 -2.82 22.56 12.92
CA ASP A 220 -1.80 22.71 13.96
C ASP A 220 -0.64 23.60 13.52
N PHE A 221 -0.17 23.46 12.28
CA PHE A 221 0.94 24.26 11.77
C PHE A 221 0.56 25.74 11.71
N ILE A 222 -0.67 26.02 11.25
CA ILE A 222 -1.25 27.35 11.20
C ILE A 222 -1.38 27.96 12.59
N ASN A 223 -1.95 27.23 13.54
CA ASN A 223 -2.24 27.73 14.88
C ASN A 223 -1.02 27.87 15.79
N ARG A 224 0.13 27.28 15.42
CA ARG A 224 1.36 27.33 16.22
C ARG A 224 2.46 28.11 15.51
N GLU A 225 3.16 27.51 14.56
CA GLU A 225 4.32 28.15 13.95
C GLU A 225 3.96 29.31 13.02
N VAL A 226 2.94 29.15 12.16
CA VAL A 226 2.56 30.23 11.23
C VAL A 226 2.00 31.43 11.99
N LYS A 227 1.19 31.20 13.02
CA LYS A 227 0.68 32.27 13.90
C LYS A 227 1.79 33.12 14.52
N ILE A 228 2.93 32.50 14.86
CA ILE A 228 4.10 33.20 15.41
C ILE A 228 4.84 33.98 14.33
N ASN A 229 5.15 33.35 13.18
CA ASN A 229 6.03 33.92 12.17
C ASN A 229 5.32 34.87 11.18
N TYR A 230 4.01 34.69 10.96
CA TYR A 230 3.19 35.43 9.98
C TYR A 230 1.96 36.04 10.66
N LYS A 231 2.16 36.66 11.82
CA LYS A 231 1.09 37.19 12.70
C LYS A 231 0.12 38.14 11.97
N GLU A 232 0.62 38.97 11.05
CA GLU A 232 -0.18 39.96 10.33
C GLU A 232 -1.18 39.35 9.35
N ILE A 233 -0.86 38.19 8.78
CA ILE A 233 -1.71 37.52 7.79
C ILE A 233 -2.49 36.34 8.37
N PHE A 234 -2.20 35.94 9.62
CA PHE A 234 -2.83 34.81 10.31
C PHE A 234 -4.36 34.87 10.27
N ASN A 235 -4.96 36.06 10.48
CA ASN A 235 -6.41 36.24 10.51
C ASN A 235 -7.09 36.06 9.14
N PHE A 236 -6.32 35.95 8.04
CA PHE A 236 -6.85 35.69 6.70
C PHE A 236 -6.79 34.21 6.32
N ILE A 237 -6.08 33.39 7.10
CA ILE A 237 -5.92 31.96 6.81
C ILE A 237 -7.22 31.21 7.16
N SER A 238 -7.68 30.35 6.26
CA SER A 238 -8.83 29.49 6.49
C SER A 238 -8.62 28.10 5.93
N ILE A 239 -9.29 27.10 6.51
CA ILE A 239 -9.22 25.72 6.07
C ILE A 239 -10.65 25.20 5.90
N SER A 240 -10.93 24.58 4.75
CA SER A 240 -12.17 23.84 4.53
C SER A 240 -11.88 22.39 4.19
N ILE A 241 -12.64 21.46 4.78
CA ILE A 241 -12.66 20.05 4.38
C ILE A 241 -14.00 19.74 3.73
N ILE A 242 -13.98 19.10 2.56
CA ILE A 242 -15.15 18.81 1.73
C ILE A 242 -15.36 17.30 1.68
N GLU A 243 -16.56 16.84 2.03
CA GLU A 243 -16.92 15.42 2.02
C GLU A 243 -18.36 15.22 1.52
N GLY A 244 -18.53 14.28 0.58
CA GLY A 244 -19.82 14.02 -0.06
C GLY A 244 -20.84 13.41 0.90
N GLY A 245 -20.39 12.58 1.85
CA GLY A 245 -21.23 12.04 2.92
C GLY A 245 -21.40 13.00 4.11
N ASN A 246 -22.23 12.59 5.06
CA ASN A 246 -22.49 13.37 6.27
C ASN A 246 -21.34 13.31 7.31
N ASN A 247 -20.52 12.28 7.24
CA ASN A 247 -19.51 11.96 8.25
C ASN A 247 -18.10 12.14 7.72
N LEU A 248 -17.23 12.76 8.54
CA LEU A 248 -15.79 12.58 8.43
C LEU A 248 -15.42 11.22 9.03
N LEU A 249 -14.37 10.59 8.50
CA LEU A 249 -13.96 9.23 8.87
C LEU A 249 -15.11 8.21 8.80
N PRO A 250 -15.86 8.11 7.68
CA PRO A 250 -17.08 7.30 7.59
C PRO A 250 -16.87 5.79 7.78
N THR A 251 -15.62 5.32 7.76
CA THR A 251 -15.26 3.92 8.04
C THR A 251 -14.97 3.63 9.52
N PHE A 252 -14.96 4.66 10.37
CA PHE A 252 -14.88 4.54 11.83
C PHE A 252 -16.29 4.55 12.42
N THR A 253 -16.38 4.40 13.74
CA THR A 253 -17.66 4.46 14.47
C THR A 253 -18.29 5.86 14.40
N GLN A 254 -19.61 5.92 14.57
CA GLN A 254 -20.34 7.21 14.55
C GLN A 254 -19.81 8.17 15.62
N ASN A 255 -19.52 7.65 16.83
CA ASN A 255 -18.95 8.45 17.92
C ASN A 255 -17.61 9.11 17.55
N ILE A 256 -16.76 8.40 16.80
CA ILE A 256 -15.48 8.94 16.31
C ILE A 256 -15.72 10.00 15.23
N SER A 257 -16.67 9.76 14.33
CA SER A 257 -17.05 10.72 13.29
C SER A 257 -17.54 12.04 13.90
N ASP A 258 -18.43 11.97 14.89
CA ASP A 258 -18.98 13.13 15.58
C ASP A 258 -17.91 13.88 16.38
N PHE A 259 -17.06 13.14 17.11
CA PHE A 259 -15.94 13.72 17.84
C PHE A 259 -14.96 14.44 16.91
N THR A 260 -14.68 13.86 15.74
CA THR A 260 -13.81 14.47 14.73
C THR A 260 -14.39 15.78 14.20
N LYS A 261 -15.68 15.79 13.87
CA LYS A 261 -16.38 17.00 13.41
C LYS A 261 -16.38 18.10 14.48
N ASN A 262 -16.66 17.74 15.73
CA ASN A 262 -16.61 18.68 16.86
C ASN A 262 -15.21 19.24 17.10
N ASN A 263 -14.17 18.40 17.03
CA ASN A 263 -12.79 18.88 17.17
C ASN A 263 -12.40 19.85 16.04
N PHE A 264 -12.84 19.57 14.80
CA PHE A 264 -12.60 20.46 13.66
C PHE A 264 -13.33 21.80 13.81
N HIS A 265 -14.57 21.81 14.31
CA HIS A 265 -15.27 23.05 14.65
C HIS A 265 -14.52 23.86 15.72
N ASN A 266 -14.00 23.21 16.77
CA ASN A 266 -13.19 23.87 17.81
C ASN A 266 -11.87 24.47 17.27
N LEU A 267 -11.37 23.94 16.15
CA LEU A 267 -10.20 24.43 15.43
C LEU A 267 -10.52 25.49 14.37
N ASN A 268 -11.78 25.94 14.28
CA ASN A 268 -12.28 26.86 13.25
C ASN A 268 -12.07 26.34 11.81
N ILE A 269 -12.12 25.02 11.62
CA ILE A 269 -12.13 24.40 10.29
C ILE A 269 -13.55 24.40 9.76
N ASN A 270 -13.73 24.82 8.51
CA ASN A 270 -15.01 24.75 7.82
C ASN A 270 -15.28 23.31 7.36
N VAL A 271 -16.15 22.60 8.09
CA VAL A 271 -16.53 21.22 7.75
C VAL A 271 -17.71 21.22 6.78
N LEU A 272 -17.40 21.05 5.49
CA LEU A 272 -18.37 21.00 4.38
C LEU A 272 -18.73 19.55 4.05
N THR A 273 -19.30 18.83 5.02
CA THR A 273 -19.96 17.53 4.81
C THR A 273 -21.24 17.69 4.00
N ASN A 274 -21.68 16.64 3.31
CA ASN A 274 -22.77 16.67 2.34
C ASN A 274 -22.51 17.60 1.14
N TYR A 275 -21.25 17.79 0.77
CA TYR A 275 -20.85 18.50 -0.45
C TYR A 275 -19.78 17.73 -1.21
N TYR A 276 -19.86 17.74 -2.53
CA TYR A 276 -18.81 17.20 -3.39
C TYR A 276 -18.42 18.23 -4.44
N VAL A 277 -17.15 18.19 -4.87
CA VAL A 277 -16.62 19.08 -5.92
C VAL A 277 -17.16 18.63 -7.28
N ILE A 278 -17.53 19.61 -8.11
CA ILE A 278 -18.06 19.37 -9.47
C ILE A 278 -17.24 20.05 -10.57
N ASP A 279 -16.42 21.05 -10.25
CA ASP A 279 -15.55 21.74 -11.21
C ASP A 279 -14.43 22.51 -10.48
N VAL A 280 -13.27 22.66 -11.11
CA VAL A 280 -12.11 23.37 -10.57
C VAL A 280 -11.49 24.29 -11.62
N ASP A 281 -11.45 25.58 -11.32
CA ASP A 281 -10.71 26.60 -12.06
C ASP A 281 -9.40 26.96 -11.37
N LYS A 282 -8.57 27.78 -12.02
CA LYS A 282 -7.27 28.23 -11.49
C LYS A 282 -7.35 28.90 -10.10
N HIS A 283 -8.46 29.57 -9.80
CA HIS A 283 -8.62 30.38 -8.57
C HIS A 283 -9.86 30.03 -7.76
N ASN A 284 -10.76 29.20 -8.29
CA ASN A 284 -12.04 28.87 -7.67
C ASN A 284 -12.35 27.39 -7.88
N PHE A 285 -13.15 26.81 -6.99
CA PHE A 285 -13.76 25.50 -7.20
C PHE A 285 -15.25 25.57 -6.87
N TYR A 286 -16.00 24.63 -7.43
CA TYR A 286 -17.45 24.57 -7.31
C TYR A 286 -17.84 23.29 -6.59
N ILE A 287 -18.71 23.42 -5.58
CA ILE A 287 -19.27 22.29 -4.84
C ILE A 287 -20.79 22.23 -5.02
N GLN A 288 -21.32 21.02 -4.97
CA GLN A 288 -22.75 20.73 -5.04
C GLN A 288 -23.18 19.97 -3.79
N SER A 289 -24.36 20.32 -3.26
CA SER A 289 -24.92 19.63 -2.10
C SER A 289 -25.37 18.22 -2.46
N SER A 290 -25.03 17.26 -1.60
CA SER A 290 -25.51 15.88 -1.67
C SER A 290 -26.97 15.74 -1.26
N VAL A 291 -27.51 16.73 -0.52
CA VAL A 291 -28.89 16.73 -0.01
C VAL A 291 -29.82 17.48 -0.95
N ASN A 292 -29.39 18.63 -1.49
CA ASN A 292 -30.17 19.43 -2.43
C ASN A 292 -29.37 19.69 -3.71
N LYS A 293 -29.69 18.96 -4.79
CA LYS A 293 -28.97 19.07 -6.08
C LYS A 293 -29.04 20.47 -6.72
N ASN A 294 -29.98 21.33 -6.32
CA ASN A 294 -30.08 22.70 -6.84
C ASN A 294 -29.12 23.65 -6.13
N GLU A 295 -28.60 23.28 -4.96
CA GLU A 295 -27.67 24.11 -4.21
C GLU A 295 -26.23 23.88 -4.67
N LYS A 296 -25.61 24.95 -5.17
CA LYS A 296 -24.21 25.00 -5.58
C LYS A 296 -23.51 26.17 -4.92
N LYS A 297 -22.24 26.01 -4.58
CA LYS A 297 -21.40 27.08 -3.99
C LYS A 297 -20.10 27.19 -4.77
N LYS A 298 -19.67 28.43 -4.97
CA LYS A 298 -18.35 28.78 -5.53
C LYS A 298 -17.45 29.20 -4.37
N LEU A 299 -16.24 28.66 -4.31
CA LEU A 299 -15.25 29.00 -3.30
C LEU A 299 -13.91 29.36 -3.95
N SER A 300 -13.34 30.50 -3.56
CA SER A 300 -11.96 30.86 -3.90
C SER A 300 -10.97 29.97 -3.14
N TYR A 301 -9.79 29.71 -3.68
CA TYR A 301 -8.75 28.98 -2.95
C TYR A 301 -7.34 29.38 -3.39
N GLY A 302 -6.36 29.16 -2.52
CA GLY A 302 -4.94 29.29 -2.86
C GLY A 302 -4.18 27.96 -2.90
N LEU A 303 -4.70 26.94 -2.21
CA LEU A 303 -4.21 25.57 -2.24
C LEU A 303 -5.41 24.60 -2.18
N LEU A 304 -5.57 23.76 -3.20
CA LEU A 304 -6.57 22.71 -3.26
C LEU A 304 -5.88 21.36 -3.20
N ILE A 305 -6.21 20.57 -2.18
CA ILE A 305 -5.64 19.25 -1.93
C ILE A 305 -6.71 18.19 -2.20
N TRP A 306 -6.42 17.25 -3.07
CA TRP A 306 -7.32 16.17 -3.44
C TRP A 306 -6.87 14.85 -2.81
N ALA A 307 -7.54 14.45 -1.73
CA ALA A 307 -7.18 13.32 -0.87
C ALA A 307 -8.11 12.11 -1.04
N SER A 308 -8.96 12.10 -2.07
CA SER A 308 -9.96 11.05 -2.32
C SER A 308 -9.79 10.39 -3.69
N GLY A 309 -10.31 9.17 -3.79
CA GLY A 309 -10.43 8.44 -5.05
C GLY A 309 -9.22 7.59 -5.42
N LEU A 310 -9.46 6.32 -5.74
CA LEU A 310 -8.49 5.41 -6.33
C LEU A 310 -8.94 5.01 -7.74
N ALA A 311 -8.00 4.96 -8.67
CA ALA A 311 -8.18 4.48 -10.03
C ALA A 311 -7.08 3.49 -10.39
N GLN A 312 -7.38 2.55 -11.29
CA GLN A 312 -6.40 1.59 -11.78
C GLN A 312 -5.32 2.28 -12.63
N THR A 313 -4.10 1.74 -12.54
CA THR A 313 -2.96 2.18 -13.36
C THR A 313 -3.17 1.79 -14.82
N SER A 314 -2.48 2.47 -15.75
CA SER A 314 -2.56 2.16 -17.18
C SER A 314 -2.10 0.72 -17.48
N LEU A 315 -1.06 0.24 -16.76
CA LEU A 315 -0.61 -1.14 -16.84
C LEU A 315 -1.73 -2.15 -16.58
N ILE A 316 -2.50 -1.98 -15.49
CA ILE A 316 -3.60 -2.89 -15.15
C ILE A 316 -4.72 -2.81 -16.20
N LYS A 317 -5.09 -1.60 -16.61
CA LYS A 317 -6.13 -1.41 -17.65
C LYS A 317 -5.74 -2.08 -18.97
N ASN A 318 -4.46 -2.01 -19.36
CA ASN A 318 -3.96 -2.65 -20.57
C ASN A 318 -3.87 -4.17 -20.41
N PHE A 319 -3.42 -4.65 -19.24
CA PHE A 319 -3.29 -6.09 -18.98
C PHE A 319 -4.64 -6.79 -18.96
N LEU A 320 -5.67 -6.19 -18.35
CA LEU A 320 -7.04 -6.71 -18.34
C LEU A 320 -7.56 -7.02 -19.75
N LYS A 321 -7.30 -6.15 -20.72
CA LYS A 321 -7.72 -6.34 -22.12
C LYS A 321 -7.11 -7.56 -22.79
N LYS A 322 -5.98 -8.07 -22.26
CA LYS A 322 -5.29 -9.25 -22.79
C LYS A 322 -5.79 -10.55 -22.17
N ILE A 323 -6.56 -10.52 -21.08
CA ILE A 323 -7.07 -11.71 -20.41
C ILE A 323 -8.54 -11.89 -20.80
N PRO A 324 -8.91 -12.88 -21.63
CA PRO A 324 -10.27 -13.03 -22.14
C PRO A 324 -11.35 -13.05 -21.05
N GLN A 325 -11.09 -13.73 -19.93
CA GLN A 325 -12.02 -13.83 -18.80
C GLN A 325 -12.19 -12.52 -18.00
N GLN A 326 -11.32 -11.53 -18.22
CA GLN A 326 -11.28 -10.28 -17.46
C GLN A 326 -11.35 -9.01 -18.32
N VAL A 327 -11.54 -9.12 -19.64
CA VAL A 327 -11.50 -7.99 -20.58
C VAL A 327 -12.41 -6.82 -20.20
N ASN A 328 -13.57 -7.12 -19.59
CA ASN A 328 -14.57 -6.12 -19.18
C ASN A 328 -14.48 -5.74 -17.69
N ASN A 329 -13.52 -6.31 -16.95
CA ASN A 329 -13.42 -6.03 -15.52
C ASN A 329 -12.84 -4.62 -15.28
N PRO A 330 -13.34 -3.89 -14.27
CA PRO A 330 -12.78 -2.59 -13.90
C PRO A 330 -11.49 -2.68 -13.06
N ILE A 331 -11.15 -3.89 -12.58
CA ILE A 331 -10.01 -4.18 -11.69
C ILE A 331 -9.52 -5.62 -11.91
N LEU A 332 -8.26 -5.90 -11.62
CA LEU A 332 -7.68 -7.23 -11.75
C LEU A 332 -8.25 -8.19 -10.69
N ASN A 333 -8.93 -9.24 -11.14
CA ASN A 333 -9.42 -10.28 -10.24
C ASN A 333 -8.35 -11.36 -10.05
N VAL A 334 -8.18 -11.75 -8.79
CA VAL A 334 -7.37 -12.90 -8.39
C VAL A 334 -8.23 -13.91 -7.65
N ASP A 335 -7.80 -15.15 -7.58
CA ASP A 335 -8.45 -16.18 -6.78
C ASP A 335 -8.10 -16.05 -5.29
N GLU A 336 -8.62 -16.97 -4.46
CA GLU A 336 -8.39 -17.00 -3.02
C GLU A 336 -6.92 -17.24 -2.61
N LYS A 337 -6.05 -17.62 -3.56
CA LYS A 337 -4.61 -17.82 -3.38
C LYS A 337 -3.79 -16.70 -4.04
N LEU A 338 -4.45 -15.59 -4.39
CA LEU A 338 -3.88 -14.38 -4.99
C LEU A 338 -3.31 -14.58 -6.40
N ARG A 339 -3.68 -15.66 -7.09
CA ARG A 339 -3.31 -15.92 -8.49
C ARG A 339 -4.24 -15.14 -9.42
N VAL A 340 -3.70 -14.52 -10.46
CA VAL A 340 -4.52 -13.83 -11.47
C VAL A 340 -5.39 -14.85 -12.22
N ILE A 341 -6.70 -14.63 -12.22
CA ILE A 341 -7.67 -15.51 -12.88
C ILE A 341 -7.51 -15.42 -14.41
N GLY A 342 -7.60 -16.55 -15.11
CA GLY A 342 -7.50 -16.59 -16.57
C GLY A 342 -6.09 -16.77 -17.12
N ILE A 343 -5.09 -17.00 -16.25
CA ILE A 343 -3.71 -17.29 -16.66
C ILE A 343 -3.46 -18.81 -16.63
N PRO A 344 -3.29 -19.49 -17.79
CA PRO A 344 -3.17 -20.96 -17.83
C PRO A 344 -2.03 -21.53 -16.98
N SER A 345 -0.90 -20.83 -16.94
CA SER A 345 0.30 -21.22 -16.20
C SER A 345 0.22 -20.99 -14.70
N ASN A 346 -0.81 -20.30 -14.19
CA ASN A 346 -0.96 -19.97 -12.76
C ASN A 346 0.28 -19.32 -12.12
N ASN A 347 1.10 -18.60 -12.89
CA ASN A 347 2.39 -18.05 -12.46
C ASN A 347 2.41 -16.52 -12.30
N ILE A 348 1.25 -15.87 -12.38
CA ILE A 348 1.08 -14.44 -12.14
C ILE A 348 0.20 -14.26 -10.91
N TYR A 349 0.66 -13.44 -9.98
CA TYR A 349 -0.03 -13.09 -8.74
C TYR A 349 -0.22 -11.58 -8.66
N ALA A 350 -1.24 -11.13 -7.92
CA ALA A 350 -1.41 -9.71 -7.65
C ALA A 350 -1.79 -9.44 -6.19
N ILE A 351 -1.22 -8.38 -5.62
CA ILE A 351 -1.41 -7.97 -4.22
C ILE A 351 -1.61 -6.45 -4.08
N GLY A 352 -2.19 -6.02 -2.97
CA GLY A 352 -2.48 -4.62 -2.66
C GLY A 352 -3.66 -4.04 -3.45
N ASP A 353 -3.58 -2.75 -3.78
CA ASP A 353 -4.71 -1.96 -4.32
C ASP A 353 -5.04 -2.22 -5.79
N CYS A 354 -4.18 -2.96 -6.51
CA CYS A 354 -4.36 -3.24 -7.94
C CYS A 354 -5.34 -4.38 -8.23
N LYS A 355 -5.84 -5.07 -7.20
CA LYS A 355 -6.60 -6.32 -7.33
C LYS A 355 -7.82 -6.40 -6.44
N LYS A 356 -8.76 -7.30 -6.80
CA LYS A 356 -9.80 -7.84 -5.92
C LYS A 356 -9.75 -9.36 -5.91
N ILE A 357 -10.08 -9.96 -4.77
CA ILE A 357 -10.23 -11.41 -4.65
C ILE A 357 -11.64 -11.80 -5.10
N GLN A 358 -11.70 -12.79 -5.99
CA GLN A 358 -12.89 -13.53 -6.36
C GLN A 358 -12.62 -14.99 -6.00
N PRO A 359 -13.06 -15.45 -4.81
CA PRO A 359 -12.72 -16.77 -4.32
C PRO A 359 -13.46 -17.85 -5.12
N LYS A 360 -12.95 -19.08 -5.04
CA LYS A 360 -13.69 -20.29 -5.43
C LYS A 360 -15.10 -20.28 -4.83
N LEU A 361 -16.11 -20.56 -5.65
CA LEU A 361 -17.53 -20.45 -5.26
C LEU A 361 -17.96 -21.68 -4.47
N LEU A 362 -18.59 -21.46 -3.31
CA LEU A 362 -19.11 -22.53 -2.44
C LEU A 362 -20.26 -23.29 -3.09
N HIS A 363 -21.21 -22.57 -3.70
CA HIS A 363 -22.42 -23.19 -4.26
C HIS A 363 -22.13 -24.13 -5.43
N GLU A 364 -21.05 -23.90 -6.18
CA GLU A 364 -20.56 -24.83 -7.21
C GLU A 364 -20.03 -26.16 -6.62
N HIS A 365 -19.74 -26.20 -5.31
CA HIS A 365 -19.17 -27.33 -4.58
C HIS A 365 -20.12 -27.86 -3.50
N THR A 366 -21.43 -27.59 -3.61
CA THR A 366 -22.43 -27.97 -2.59
C THR A 366 -22.36 -29.44 -2.22
N ASN A 367 -22.31 -30.35 -3.21
CA ASN A 367 -22.30 -31.79 -2.97
C ASN A 367 -21.04 -32.26 -2.23
N GLU A 368 -19.89 -31.65 -2.50
CA GLU A 368 -18.64 -31.93 -1.80
C GLU A 368 -18.70 -31.46 -0.35
N ILE A 369 -19.22 -30.25 -0.14
CA ILE A 369 -19.39 -29.68 1.20
C ILE A 369 -20.37 -30.51 2.02
N ILE A 370 -21.50 -30.95 1.44
CA ILE A 370 -22.46 -31.83 2.11
C ILE A 370 -21.77 -33.12 2.62
N LYS A 371 -20.89 -33.73 1.81
CA LYS A 371 -20.13 -34.93 2.23
C LYS A 371 -19.17 -34.64 3.39
N ILE A 372 -18.57 -33.44 3.44
CA ILE A 372 -17.68 -33.02 4.53
C ILE A 372 -18.45 -32.82 5.85
N LEU A 373 -19.74 -32.46 5.78
CA LEU A 373 -20.62 -32.30 6.94
C LEU A 373 -21.15 -33.63 7.52
N THR A 374 -20.59 -34.77 7.11
CA THR A 374 -21.04 -36.15 7.37
C THR A 374 -21.69 -36.39 8.75
N GLY A 375 -22.89 -36.97 8.75
CA GLY A 375 -23.65 -37.37 9.95
C GLY A 375 -24.50 -36.27 10.60
N ASN A 376 -24.35 -35.02 10.18
CA ASN A 376 -25.10 -33.89 10.71
C ASN A 376 -26.24 -33.45 9.78
N LYS A 377 -27.34 -32.97 10.37
CA LYS A 377 -28.38 -32.22 9.65
C LYS A 377 -27.74 -31.01 8.97
N LEU A 378 -28.15 -30.70 7.73
CA LEU A 378 -27.66 -29.55 6.97
C LEU A 378 -28.15 -28.25 7.61
N THR A 379 -27.35 -27.71 8.53
CA THR A 379 -27.67 -26.51 9.31
C THR A 379 -26.53 -25.51 9.21
N SER A 380 -26.80 -24.23 9.50
CA SER A 380 -25.73 -23.24 9.57
C SER A 380 -24.70 -23.57 10.66
N GLU A 381 -25.13 -24.20 11.76
CA GLU A 381 -24.24 -24.60 12.85
C GLU A 381 -23.34 -25.77 12.45
N ALA A 382 -23.87 -26.76 11.73
CA ALA A 382 -23.05 -27.84 11.17
C ALA A 382 -21.96 -27.29 10.23
N LEU A 383 -22.31 -26.30 9.38
CA LEU A 383 -21.34 -25.61 8.53
C LEU A 383 -20.30 -24.85 9.36
N LYS A 384 -20.72 -24.15 10.41
CA LYS A 384 -19.84 -23.42 11.35
C LYS A 384 -18.89 -24.37 12.07
N LEU A 385 -19.30 -25.58 12.45
CA LEU A 385 -18.43 -26.57 13.09
C LEU A 385 -17.25 -26.99 12.19
N LYS A 386 -17.45 -27.01 10.86
CA LYS A 386 -16.40 -27.34 9.88
C LYS A 386 -15.69 -26.12 9.28
N HIS A 387 -15.99 -24.91 9.75
CA HIS A 387 -15.44 -23.68 9.15
C HIS A 387 -13.90 -23.65 9.17
N SER A 388 -13.23 -24.13 10.22
CA SER A 388 -11.76 -24.05 10.35
C SER A 388 -11.03 -24.89 9.29
N GLU A 389 -11.67 -25.96 8.81
CA GLU A 389 -11.17 -26.78 7.72
C GLU A 389 -11.52 -26.15 6.37
N LEU A 390 -12.80 -25.83 6.16
CA LEU A 390 -13.30 -25.33 4.88
C LEU A 390 -12.76 -23.94 4.52
N THR A 391 -12.46 -23.09 5.51
CA THR A 391 -11.89 -21.75 5.29
C THR A 391 -10.53 -21.78 4.61
N LYS A 392 -9.78 -22.89 4.73
CA LYS A 392 -8.53 -23.08 3.98
C LYS A 392 -8.76 -23.10 2.47
N THR A 393 -9.97 -23.38 2.02
CA THR A 393 -10.36 -23.37 0.60
C THR A 393 -11.29 -22.20 0.29
N PHE A 394 -12.23 -21.88 1.19
CA PHE A 394 -13.28 -20.89 0.98
C PHE A 394 -13.17 -19.76 2.01
N PRO A 395 -12.41 -18.68 1.74
CA PRO A 395 -12.19 -17.60 2.70
C PRO A 395 -13.49 -16.89 3.12
N GLN A 396 -14.55 -16.96 2.30
CA GLN A 396 -15.86 -16.41 2.59
C GLN A 396 -16.60 -17.11 3.74
N LEU A 397 -16.21 -18.33 4.14
CA LEU A 397 -16.70 -19.00 5.35
C LEU A 397 -16.04 -18.51 6.64
N SER A 398 -15.06 -17.60 6.56
CA SER A 398 -14.44 -17.04 7.76
C SER A 398 -15.49 -16.33 8.60
N VAL A 399 -15.41 -16.46 9.92
CA VAL A 399 -16.27 -15.71 10.86
C VAL A 399 -16.07 -14.18 10.74
N SER A 400 -14.95 -13.74 10.16
CA SER A 400 -14.73 -12.32 9.82
C SER A 400 -15.42 -11.87 8.53
N LYS A 401 -15.98 -12.80 7.74
CA LYS A 401 -16.63 -12.57 6.45
C LYS A 401 -18.12 -12.92 6.46
N TRP A 402 -18.51 -13.90 7.26
CA TRP A 402 -19.90 -14.34 7.41
C TRP A 402 -20.32 -14.33 8.88
N ASP A 403 -21.41 -13.62 9.18
CA ASP A 403 -22.00 -13.58 10.51
C ASP A 403 -22.97 -14.75 10.68
N TYR A 404 -22.47 -15.86 11.22
CA TYR A 404 -23.26 -17.07 11.45
C TYR A 404 -24.39 -16.87 12.47
N GLU A 405 -24.24 -15.92 13.42
CA GLU A 405 -25.25 -15.69 14.46
C GLU A 405 -26.47 -14.96 13.91
N LYS A 406 -26.25 -13.95 13.06
CA LYS A 406 -27.35 -13.23 12.40
C LYS A 406 -28.00 -14.02 11.28
N ASN A 407 -27.28 -15.00 10.71
CA ASN A 407 -27.75 -15.79 9.57
C ASN A 407 -27.96 -17.27 9.94
N LYS A 408 -28.47 -17.53 11.16
CA LYS A 408 -28.79 -18.89 11.61
C LYS A 408 -29.85 -19.53 10.71
N LYS A 409 -29.61 -20.78 10.31
CA LYS A 409 -30.54 -21.61 9.55
C LYS A 409 -30.64 -23.00 10.19
N GLY A 410 -31.89 -23.43 10.39
CA GLY A 410 -32.22 -24.79 10.80
C GLY A 410 -31.90 -25.81 9.71
N GLU A 411 -32.52 -26.98 9.80
CA GLU A 411 -32.31 -28.05 8.84
C GLU A 411 -32.79 -27.62 7.44
N MET A 412 -31.93 -27.80 6.44
CA MET A 412 -32.13 -27.41 5.06
C MET A 412 -32.15 -28.63 4.15
N THR A 413 -32.94 -28.56 3.08
CA THR A 413 -32.79 -29.49 1.94
C THR A 413 -31.47 -29.21 1.21
N PRO A 414 -30.95 -30.14 0.38
CA PRO A 414 -29.75 -29.89 -0.42
C PRO A 414 -29.85 -28.62 -1.28
N GLN A 415 -31.02 -28.32 -1.85
CA GLN A 415 -31.24 -27.10 -2.64
C GLN A 415 -31.22 -25.84 -1.75
N GLN A 416 -31.88 -25.86 -0.60
CA GLN A 416 -31.85 -24.71 0.33
C GLN A 416 -30.42 -24.46 0.85
N PHE A 417 -29.64 -25.53 1.07
CA PHE A 417 -28.25 -25.43 1.46
C PHE A 417 -27.38 -24.85 0.33
N HIS A 418 -27.61 -25.25 -0.93
CA HIS A 418 -26.99 -24.62 -2.10
C HIS A 418 -27.24 -23.11 -2.15
N ASP A 419 -28.50 -22.70 -2.00
CA ASP A 419 -28.89 -21.29 -2.02
C ASP A 419 -28.28 -20.50 -0.85
N TYR A 420 -28.17 -21.13 0.33
CA TYR A 420 -27.47 -20.55 1.48
C TYR A 420 -25.99 -20.34 1.20
N LEU A 421 -25.30 -21.32 0.61
CA LEU A 421 -23.90 -21.18 0.18
C LEU A 421 -23.73 -20.07 -0.86
N TYR A 422 -24.67 -19.94 -1.80
CA TYR A 422 -24.68 -18.85 -2.79
C TYR A 422 -24.81 -17.48 -2.13
N GLN A 423 -25.61 -17.35 -1.05
CA GLN A 423 -25.68 -16.11 -0.27
C GLN A 423 -24.34 -15.76 0.40
N ILE A 424 -23.61 -16.76 0.90
CA ILE A 424 -22.27 -16.57 1.48
C ILE A 424 -21.30 -16.09 0.41
N ASP A 425 -21.31 -16.71 -0.78
CA ASP A 425 -20.50 -16.29 -1.92
C ASP A 425 -20.78 -14.83 -2.31
N LYS A 426 -22.06 -14.47 -2.42
CA LYS A 426 -22.51 -13.11 -2.77
C LYS A 426 -22.12 -12.07 -1.69
N ASN A 427 -22.05 -12.47 -0.43
CA ASN A 427 -21.70 -11.59 0.68
C ASN A 427 -20.18 -11.34 0.79
N TYR A 428 -19.35 -12.12 0.10
CA TYR A 428 -17.90 -11.98 0.21
C TYR A 428 -17.42 -10.57 -0.16
N LYS A 429 -16.61 -9.99 0.72
CA LYS A 429 -15.93 -8.72 0.51
C LYS A 429 -14.44 -8.98 0.39
N SER A 430 -13.87 -8.67 -0.77
CA SER A 430 -12.42 -8.62 -0.97
C SER A 430 -11.75 -7.73 0.09
N PRO A 431 -10.50 -8.00 0.49
CA PRO A 431 -9.75 -7.14 1.40
C PRO A 431 -9.77 -5.68 0.95
N THR A 432 -9.96 -4.76 1.89
CA THR A 432 -9.99 -3.31 1.63
C THR A 432 -8.61 -2.81 1.14
N PRO A 433 -8.56 -1.78 0.28
CA PRO A 433 -7.31 -1.24 -0.27
C PRO A 433 -6.55 -0.45 0.79
N THR A 434 -5.79 -1.16 1.63
CA THR A 434 -5.06 -0.59 2.76
C THR A 434 -3.64 -1.14 2.83
N ALA A 435 -2.74 -0.35 3.42
CA ALA A 435 -1.38 -0.78 3.77
C ALA A 435 -1.37 -2.07 4.61
N GLN A 436 -2.32 -2.20 5.53
CA GLN A 436 -2.47 -3.37 6.40
C GLN A 436 -2.73 -4.66 5.61
N ASN A 437 -3.63 -4.61 4.62
CA ASN A 437 -3.94 -5.78 3.80
C ASN A 437 -2.84 -6.06 2.79
N ALA A 438 -2.30 -5.03 2.12
CA ALA A 438 -1.17 -5.19 1.21
C ALA A 438 0.05 -5.85 1.89
N LYS A 439 0.35 -5.46 3.14
CA LYS A 439 1.39 -6.09 3.96
C LYS A 439 1.05 -7.55 4.27
N GLN A 440 -0.16 -7.85 4.73
CA GLN A 440 -0.58 -9.22 5.05
C GLN A 440 -0.54 -10.16 3.84
N GLU A 441 -1.03 -9.69 2.69
CA GLU A 441 -0.98 -10.42 1.41
C GLU A 441 0.46 -10.71 0.99
N ALA A 442 1.35 -9.73 1.15
CA ALA A 442 2.77 -9.90 0.84
C ALA A 442 3.44 -10.96 1.74
N TYR A 443 3.15 -10.96 3.04
CA TYR A 443 3.66 -11.99 3.96
C TYR A 443 3.10 -13.38 3.65
N TYR A 444 1.79 -13.48 3.42
CA TYR A 444 1.13 -14.72 3.04
C TYR A 444 1.77 -15.31 1.77
N LEU A 445 1.90 -14.48 0.74
CA LEU A 445 2.36 -14.95 -0.56
C LEU A 445 3.85 -15.31 -0.52
N SER A 446 4.70 -14.46 0.03
CA SER A 446 6.14 -14.80 0.16
C SER A 446 6.36 -16.05 1.02
N ASN A 447 5.52 -16.29 2.04
CA ASN A 447 5.54 -17.54 2.80
C ASN A 447 5.16 -18.76 1.94
N ILE A 448 4.19 -18.62 1.04
CA ILE A 448 3.83 -19.68 0.07
C ILE A 448 5.01 -20.02 -0.84
N PHE A 449 5.66 -19.01 -1.41
CA PHE A 449 6.85 -19.21 -2.23
C PHE A 449 7.96 -19.90 -1.42
N ASN A 450 8.23 -19.42 -0.21
CA ASN A 450 9.29 -19.98 0.61
C ASN A 450 9.03 -21.43 1.02
N ASN A 451 7.80 -21.78 1.39
CA ASN A 451 7.54 -22.99 2.17
C ASN A 451 6.62 -24.02 1.48
N PHE A 452 5.94 -23.66 0.38
CA PHE A 452 4.91 -24.51 -0.25
C PHE A 452 5.21 -24.87 -1.71
N LEU A 453 5.48 -23.91 -2.60
CA LEU A 453 5.45 -24.15 -4.07
C LEU A 453 6.34 -25.31 -4.54
N ASN A 454 7.56 -25.39 -4.02
CA ASN A 454 8.55 -26.42 -4.41
C ASN A 454 8.78 -27.45 -3.29
N THR A 455 7.75 -27.72 -2.48
CA THR A 455 7.82 -28.70 -1.38
C THR A 455 6.69 -29.71 -1.47
N ASN A 456 6.73 -30.75 -0.62
CA ASN A 456 5.64 -31.72 -0.48
C ASN A 456 4.30 -31.07 -0.02
N GLN A 457 4.32 -29.79 0.37
CA GLN A 457 3.14 -29.04 0.80
C GLN A 457 2.46 -28.25 -0.34
N LYS A 458 2.91 -28.36 -1.60
CA LYS A 458 2.37 -27.56 -2.73
C LYS A 458 0.85 -27.65 -2.92
N PHE A 459 0.22 -28.77 -2.54
CA PHE A 459 -1.22 -28.96 -2.61
C PHE A 459 -1.99 -28.47 -1.37
N ASN A 460 -1.28 -28.18 -0.27
CA ASN A 460 -1.83 -27.77 1.03
C ASN A 460 -1.78 -26.25 1.25
N ILE A 461 -1.71 -25.46 0.17
CA ILE A 461 -1.70 -23.99 0.25
C ILE A 461 -3.08 -23.51 0.71
N PRO A 462 -3.20 -22.86 1.89
CA PRO A 462 -4.47 -22.30 2.36
C PRO A 462 -4.83 -21.03 1.59
N SER A 463 -6.10 -20.66 1.59
CA SER A 463 -6.60 -19.37 1.09
C SER A 463 -6.07 -18.18 1.91
N PHE A 464 -6.09 -16.99 1.32
CA PHE A 464 -5.80 -15.75 2.01
C PHE A 464 -7.03 -15.24 2.77
N ILE A 465 -6.87 -14.97 4.06
CA ILE A 465 -7.87 -14.31 4.92
C ILE A 465 -7.14 -13.22 5.71
N GLU A 466 -7.56 -11.97 5.55
CA GLU A 466 -6.96 -10.86 6.29
C GLU A 466 -7.47 -10.81 7.74
N LYS A 467 -6.61 -10.35 8.64
CA LYS A 467 -6.99 -10.00 10.02
C LYS A 467 -6.94 -8.49 10.19
N TRP A 468 -8.11 -7.87 10.34
CA TRP A 468 -8.20 -6.45 10.69
C TRP A 468 -7.56 -6.19 12.05
N LYS A 469 -6.72 -5.15 12.15
CA LYS A 469 -6.04 -4.77 13.41
C LYS A 469 -6.52 -3.44 13.97
N GLY A 470 -7.56 -2.85 13.38
CA GLY A 470 -8.00 -1.51 13.70
C GLY A 470 -7.47 -0.44 12.75
N SER A 471 -7.97 0.77 12.97
CA SER A 471 -7.69 1.99 12.22
C SER A 471 -7.36 3.12 13.19
N LEU A 472 -6.41 3.99 12.84
CA LEU A 472 -6.02 5.16 13.63
C LEU A 472 -6.09 6.40 12.72
N ALA A 473 -6.44 7.56 13.30
CA ALA A 473 -6.35 8.84 12.62
C ALA A 473 -5.96 9.95 13.60
N TYR A 474 -5.03 10.82 13.18
CA TYR A 474 -4.76 12.09 13.84
C TYR A 474 -5.81 13.14 13.43
N ILE A 475 -6.40 13.85 14.39
CA ILE A 475 -7.48 14.82 14.11
C ILE A 475 -7.18 16.24 14.62
N GLY A 476 -5.91 16.54 14.91
CA GLY A 476 -5.46 17.90 15.26
C GLY A 476 -5.49 18.17 16.75
N ASN A 477 -4.75 19.18 17.20
CA ASN A 477 -4.62 19.59 18.59
C ASN A 477 -4.32 18.44 19.56
N HIS A 478 -3.34 17.60 19.19
CA HIS A 478 -2.92 16.43 19.98
C HIS A 478 -3.97 15.32 20.15
N GLN A 479 -5.12 15.42 19.47
CA GLN A 479 -6.18 14.43 19.53
C GLN A 479 -5.95 13.33 18.49
N VAL A 480 -6.03 12.08 18.94
CA VAL A 480 -6.01 10.89 18.09
C VAL A 480 -7.28 10.09 18.34
N VAL A 481 -7.87 9.57 17.27
CA VAL A 481 -8.94 8.59 17.32
C VAL A 481 -8.45 7.22 16.85
N ALA A 482 -8.98 6.16 17.46
CA ALA A 482 -8.71 4.79 17.03
C ALA A 482 -9.97 3.94 17.13
N ASP A 483 -10.22 3.15 16.10
CA ASP A 483 -11.24 2.11 16.06
C ASP A 483 -10.51 0.78 15.98
N LEU A 484 -10.47 0.04 17.09
CA LEU A 484 -9.71 -1.19 17.25
C LEU A 484 -10.68 -2.35 17.55
N PRO A 485 -10.27 -3.60 17.29
CA PRO A 485 -11.01 -4.74 17.82
C PRO A 485 -11.21 -4.56 19.34
N TYR A 486 -12.47 -4.52 19.77
CA TYR A 486 -12.92 -4.39 21.17
C TYR A 486 -12.73 -3.01 21.83
N TYR A 487 -12.09 -2.02 21.19
CA TYR A 487 -11.79 -0.73 21.82
C TYR A 487 -11.98 0.45 20.87
N GLU A 488 -12.53 1.54 21.40
CA GLU A 488 -12.56 2.85 20.73
C GLU A 488 -11.76 3.87 21.55
N LEU A 489 -10.90 4.64 20.90
CA LEU A 489 -10.17 5.78 21.48
C LEU A 489 -10.68 7.07 20.84
N LYS A 490 -11.07 8.04 21.67
CA LYS A 490 -11.64 9.34 21.23
C LYS A 490 -10.89 10.51 21.87
N GLY A 491 -9.66 10.74 21.42
CA GLY A 491 -8.82 11.83 21.93
C GLY A 491 -8.34 11.63 23.36
N GLY A 492 -7.98 12.73 24.01
CA GLY A 492 -7.44 12.77 25.36
C GLY A 492 -5.91 12.88 25.41
N ARG A 493 -5.39 13.26 26.58
CA ARG A 493 -3.97 13.60 26.80
C ARG A 493 -2.98 12.52 26.36
N PHE A 494 -3.36 11.25 26.50
CA PHE A 494 -2.51 10.10 26.17
C PHE A 494 -2.73 9.54 24.75
N SER A 495 -3.72 10.05 24.01
CA SER A 495 -4.05 9.53 22.67
C SER A 495 -2.90 9.73 21.66
N SER A 496 -2.24 10.89 21.70
CA SER A 496 -1.03 11.14 20.89
C SER A 496 0.14 10.21 21.27
N THR A 497 0.31 9.87 22.54
CA THR A 497 1.32 8.90 22.99
C THR A 497 1.02 7.51 22.45
N PHE A 498 -0.25 7.09 22.48
CA PHE A 498 -0.69 5.82 21.90
C PHE A 498 -0.39 5.75 20.40
N TRP A 499 -0.74 6.80 19.63
CA TRP A 499 -0.43 6.90 18.21
C TRP A 499 1.08 6.76 17.94
N LYS A 500 1.92 7.46 18.71
CA LYS A 500 3.38 7.40 18.56
C LYS A 500 3.91 5.99 18.84
N ALA A 501 3.39 5.34 19.88
CA ALA A 501 3.77 3.98 20.24
C ALA A 501 3.37 2.94 19.17
N VAL A 502 2.20 3.10 18.54
CA VAL A 502 1.79 2.25 17.42
C VAL A 502 2.67 2.48 16.19
N TYR A 503 2.82 3.74 15.76
CA TYR A 503 3.53 4.03 14.51
C TYR A 503 5.02 3.70 14.56
N ILE A 504 5.70 3.92 15.69
CA ILE A 504 7.12 3.55 15.82
C ILE A 504 7.34 2.04 15.66
N GLN A 505 6.39 1.20 16.09
CA GLN A 505 6.45 -0.26 15.92
C GLN A 505 6.18 -0.67 14.47
N LEU A 506 5.29 0.06 13.77
CA LEU A 506 4.94 -0.23 12.37
C LEU A 506 6.05 0.15 11.37
N LEU A 507 6.92 1.10 11.71
CA LEU A 507 8.08 1.46 10.88
C LEU A 507 8.99 0.25 10.62
N LEU A 508 9.47 0.15 9.39
CA LEU A 508 10.12 -1.04 8.84
C LEU A 508 11.62 -1.13 9.12
N SER A 509 12.27 -0.06 9.61
CA SER A 509 13.69 -0.05 9.95
C SER A 509 13.99 0.76 11.21
N TRP A 510 15.13 0.45 11.83
CA TRP A 510 15.67 1.24 12.94
C TRP A 510 16.05 2.67 12.54
N LYS A 511 16.49 2.88 11.28
CA LYS A 511 16.76 4.22 10.74
C LYS A 511 15.51 5.09 10.81
N SER A 512 14.38 4.60 10.28
CA SER A 512 13.14 5.39 10.29
C SER A 512 12.60 5.60 11.70
N ARG A 513 12.75 4.61 12.61
CA ARG A 513 12.39 4.76 14.04
C ARG A 513 13.23 5.82 14.75
N PHE A 514 14.53 5.87 14.46
CA PHE A 514 15.43 6.90 14.97
C PHE A 514 14.96 8.29 14.53
N HIS A 515 14.76 8.50 13.23
CA HIS A 515 14.27 9.79 12.72
C HIS A 515 12.89 10.14 13.28
N PHE A 516 11.97 9.17 13.43
CA PHE A 516 10.64 9.39 13.99
C PHE A 516 10.72 9.99 15.40
N PHE A 517 11.58 9.44 16.25
CA PHE A 517 11.80 9.95 17.59
C PHE A 517 12.41 11.36 17.59
N PHE A 518 13.49 11.56 16.82
CA PHE A 518 14.19 12.84 16.80
C PHE A 518 13.40 13.95 16.13
N ASP A 519 12.56 13.67 15.14
CA ASP A 519 11.69 14.66 14.52
C ASP A 519 10.67 15.20 15.52
N PHE A 520 10.10 14.35 16.39
CA PHE A 520 9.22 14.83 17.46
C PHE A 520 9.95 15.68 18.50
N ILE A 521 11.19 15.33 18.86
CA ILE A 521 12.00 16.16 19.76
C ILE A 521 12.29 17.52 19.10
N LYS A 522 12.78 17.50 17.87
CA LYS A 522 13.09 18.69 17.08
C LYS A 522 11.87 19.59 16.96
N THR A 523 10.71 19.03 16.58
CA THR A 523 9.46 19.77 16.43
C THR A 523 8.96 20.32 17.76
N LYS A 524 9.18 19.63 18.89
CA LYS A 524 8.83 20.15 20.22
C LYS A 524 9.70 21.35 20.62
N TRP A 525 11.01 21.30 20.34
CA TRP A 525 11.97 22.30 20.83
C TRP A 525 12.15 23.49 19.88
N TYR A 526 12.16 23.24 18.58
CA TYR A 526 12.49 24.23 17.54
C TYR A 526 11.31 24.52 16.60
N GLY A 527 10.18 23.84 16.77
CA GLY A 527 9.05 23.93 15.86
C GLY A 527 9.25 23.21 14.52
N ARG A 528 8.23 23.32 13.67
CA ARG A 528 8.26 22.87 12.28
C ARG A 528 9.10 23.81 11.42
N PRO A 529 9.86 23.29 10.45
CA PRO A 529 10.70 24.14 9.60
C PRO A 529 9.86 25.01 8.65
N PHE A 530 10.44 26.10 8.14
CA PHE A 530 9.90 26.92 7.04
C PHE A 530 10.73 26.81 5.74
N ILE A 531 11.85 26.07 5.75
CA ILE A 531 12.61 25.77 4.52
C ILE A 531 11.72 25.00 3.52
N LYS A 532 11.81 25.36 2.24
CA LYS A 532 10.92 24.91 1.15
C LYS A 532 11.67 24.62 -0.13
#